data_AF-A0A0J9X747-F1
#
_entry.id   AF-A0A0J9X747-F1
#
_cell.length_a   1.000
_cell.length_b   1.000
_cell.length_c   1.000
_cell.angle_alpha   90.00
_cell.angle_beta   90.00
_cell.angle_gamma   90.00
#
_symmetry.space_group_name_H-M   'P 1'
#
loop_
_entity.id
_entity.type
_entity.pdbx_description
1 polymer ?
#
loop_
_entity_poly.entity_id
_entity_poly.type
_entity_poly.pdbx_seq_one_letter_code
_entity_poly.pdbx_strand_id
1 'polypeptide(L)'
;MENCSAFEDPYGFNFYLSVWLAIGIFVSYVPQHVRIIRRKTSEGISPYFLLLGITSGVCALFNILLISNNIYECCSILSGGKCFAASLAIIQIFIQSVAAALILVFALIFTRNQRLEPKEDYFELVQVGKSCLTFSVIGGALSIYIYFFNPSAVGFVADSFGILGSILAAIQYFPQIYTTLHIQHAGSLSIPMMCMQTPGGFAWSFSLAMREGTKWSSWMPYFTAAFLQGILLAIAVYFELRNKRRAKTISESTETTENTPLILP
;
A
#
# COMPACT_ATOMS: atom_id res chain seq x y z
N MET A 1 30.68 -11.39 17.31
CA MET A 1 30.75 -9.92 17.21
C MET A 1 31.03 -9.44 15.78
N GLU A 2 31.59 -10.26 14.88
CA GLU A 2 31.79 -9.89 13.46
C GLU A 2 30.49 -9.58 12.68
N ASN A 3 29.35 -10.19 13.06
CA ASN A 3 28.06 -10.01 12.36
C ASN A 3 27.42 -8.61 12.46
N CYS A 4 27.89 -7.74 13.36
CA CYS A 4 27.29 -6.40 13.55
C CYS A 4 28.09 -5.26 12.91
N SER A 5 29.26 -5.56 12.33
CA SER A 5 30.13 -4.60 11.64
C SER A 5 29.40 -3.86 10.50
N ALA A 6 28.51 -4.57 9.79
CA ALA A 6 27.62 -4.03 8.77
C ALA A 6 26.73 -2.86 9.24
N PHE A 7 26.49 -2.73 10.56
CA PHE A 7 25.64 -1.69 11.14
C PHE A 7 26.45 -0.59 11.85
N GLU A 8 27.78 -0.64 11.80
CA GLU A 8 28.63 0.33 12.50
C GLU A 8 28.72 1.68 11.81
N ASP A 9 28.60 1.72 10.48
CA ASP A 9 28.55 2.95 9.68
C ASP A 9 27.23 3.07 8.89
N PRO A 10 26.12 3.41 9.57
CA PRO A 10 24.81 3.39 8.95
C PRO A 10 24.48 4.65 8.14
N TYR A 11 25.30 5.72 8.19
CA TYR A 11 24.90 7.06 7.74
C TYR A 11 25.22 7.39 6.27
N GLY A 12 24.96 6.44 5.37
CA GLY A 12 25.16 6.60 3.92
C GLY A 12 23.92 7.07 3.15
N PHE A 13 24.01 7.05 1.81
CA PHE A 13 22.89 7.40 0.91
C PHE A 13 21.59 6.63 1.22
N ASN A 14 21.69 5.31 1.48
CA ASN A 14 20.53 4.46 1.77
C ASN A 14 19.78 4.90 3.04
N PHE A 15 20.50 5.41 4.06
CA PHE A 15 19.89 5.91 5.28
C PHE A 15 19.06 7.17 5.02
N TYR A 16 19.64 8.19 4.38
CA TYR A 16 18.91 9.41 4.06
C TYR A 16 17.73 9.15 3.12
N LEU A 17 17.91 8.27 2.13
CA LEU A 17 16.83 7.82 1.26
C LEU A 17 15.72 7.15 2.07
N SER A 18 16.05 6.23 2.98
CA SER A 18 15.08 5.54 3.82
C SER A 18 14.34 6.49 4.77
N VAL A 19 15.02 7.47 5.37
CA VAL A 19 14.36 8.48 6.22
C VAL A 19 13.37 9.31 5.40
N TRP A 20 13.77 9.75 4.21
CA TRP A 20 12.91 10.51 3.31
C TRP A 20 11.70 9.69 2.84
N LEU A 21 11.90 8.41 2.51
CA LEU A 21 10.84 7.49 2.16
C LEU A 21 9.86 7.24 3.32
N ALA A 22 10.34 7.18 4.56
CA ALA A 22 9.47 7.01 5.73
C ALA A 22 8.48 8.19 5.88
N ILE A 23 8.97 9.42 5.64
CA ILE A 23 8.11 10.62 5.61
C ILE A 23 7.14 10.54 4.43
N GLY A 24 7.63 10.16 3.25
CA GLY A 24 6.82 9.99 2.04
C GLY A 24 5.68 8.98 2.22
N ILE A 25 5.92 7.85 2.90
CA ILE A 25 4.91 6.86 3.25
C ILE A 25 3.77 7.54 4.02
N PHE A 26 4.08 8.23 5.12
CA PHE A 26 3.06 8.90 5.93
C PHE A 26 2.24 9.90 5.11
N VAL A 27 2.90 10.81 4.40
CA VAL A 27 2.25 11.84 3.58
C VAL A 27 1.37 11.22 2.49
N SER A 28 1.79 10.10 1.90
CA SER A 28 1.06 9.47 0.79
C SER A 28 -0.33 8.95 1.17
N TYR A 29 -0.53 8.55 2.43
CA TYR A 29 -1.81 8.03 2.91
C TYR A 29 -2.81 9.12 3.32
N VAL A 30 -2.32 10.31 3.67
CA VAL A 30 -3.14 11.43 4.15
C VAL A 30 -4.30 11.77 3.19
N PRO A 31 -4.11 11.90 1.86
CA PRO A 31 -5.21 12.22 0.95
C PRO A 31 -6.36 11.22 1.03
N GLN A 32 -6.06 9.93 1.16
CA GLN A 32 -7.06 8.88 1.22
C GLN A 32 -7.79 8.88 2.56
N HIS A 33 -7.08 9.02 3.68
CA HIS A 33 -7.70 9.16 5.00
C HIS A 33 -8.63 10.37 5.05
N VAL A 34 -8.16 11.53 4.57
CA VAL A 34 -8.95 12.77 4.51
C VAL A 34 -10.19 12.59 3.63
N ARG A 35 -10.07 11.93 2.47
CA ARG A 35 -11.21 11.66 1.57
C ARG A 35 -12.30 10.85 2.27
N ILE A 36 -11.93 9.79 2.99
CA ILE A 36 -12.87 8.93 3.72
C ILE A 36 -13.56 9.72 4.84
N ILE A 37 -12.79 10.44 5.66
CA ILE A 37 -13.30 11.24 6.78
C ILE A 37 -14.29 12.31 6.30
N ARG A 38 -14.00 12.97 5.17
CA ARG A 38 -14.84 14.02 4.60
C ARG A 38 -16.10 13.47 3.92
N ARG A 39 -15.97 12.39 3.14
CA ARG A 39 -17.09 11.84 2.36
C ARG A 39 -18.10 11.08 3.22
N LYS A 40 -17.65 10.40 4.27
CA LYS A 40 -18.52 9.58 5.14
C LYS A 40 -19.41 8.62 4.34
N THR A 41 -18.87 8.02 3.29
CA THR A 41 -19.52 6.98 2.50
C THR A 41 -18.44 6.02 2.02
N SER A 42 -18.77 4.73 1.90
CA SER A 42 -17.92 3.72 1.27
C SER A 42 -17.94 3.79 -0.25
N GLU A 43 -18.70 4.71 -0.86
CA GLU A 43 -18.84 4.78 -2.31
C GLU A 43 -17.49 4.72 -3.04
N GLY A 44 -17.36 3.63 -3.79
CA GLY A 44 -16.21 3.30 -4.61
C GLY A 44 -15.07 2.58 -3.88
N ILE A 45 -15.04 2.50 -2.55
CA ILE A 45 -14.08 1.65 -1.83
C ILE A 45 -14.35 0.19 -2.22
N SER A 46 -13.40 -0.46 -2.90
CA SER A 46 -13.51 -1.89 -3.23
C SER A 46 -13.10 -2.73 -2.00
N PRO A 47 -14.01 -3.50 -1.37
CA PRO A 47 -13.68 -4.32 -0.20
C PRO A 47 -12.64 -5.39 -0.55
N TYR A 48 -12.75 -5.99 -1.73
CA TYR A 48 -11.80 -6.99 -2.22
C TYR A 48 -10.39 -6.41 -2.39
N PHE A 49 -10.28 -5.20 -2.95
CA PHE A 49 -9.00 -4.51 -3.08
C PHE A 49 -8.36 -4.23 -1.71
N LEU A 50 -9.16 -3.81 -0.73
CA LEU A 50 -8.68 -3.61 0.65
C LEU A 50 -8.24 -4.91 1.30
N LEU A 51 -9.01 -5.99 1.16
CA LEU A 51 -8.70 -7.30 1.71
C LEU A 51 -7.33 -7.79 1.21
N LEU A 52 -7.13 -7.79 -0.10
CA LEU A 52 -5.88 -8.25 -0.70
C LEU A 52 -4.70 -7.34 -0.38
N GLY A 53 -4.90 -6.02 -0.39
CA GLY A 53 -3.85 -5.06 -0.07
C GLY A 53 -3.38 -5.17 1.37
N ILE A 54 -4.31 -5.27 2.33
CA ILE A 54 -3.96 -5.39 3.75
C ILE A 54 -3.30 -6.75 4.01
N THR A 55 -3.84 -7.85 3.48
CA THR A 55 -3.25 -9.18 3.67
C THR A 55 -1.87 -9.30 3.03
N SER A 56 -1.67 -8.72 1.83
CA SER A 56 -0.35 -8.59 1.21
C SER A 56 0.64 -7.81 2.09
N GLY A 57 0.22 -6.67 2.64
CA GLY A 57 1.04 -5.88 3.57
C GLY A 57 1.40 -6.63 4.85
N VAL A 58 0.45 -7.38 5.43
CA VAL A 58 0.67 -8.23 6.61
C VAL A 58 1.67 -9.35 6.30
N CYS A 59 1.58 -10.00 5.13
CA CYS A 59 2.59 -10.95 4.68
C CYS A 59 3.98 -10.30 4.60
N ALA A 60 4.08 -9.11 4.02
CA ALA A 60 5.35 -8.40 3.89
C ALA A 60 5.91 -7.98 5.27
N LEU A 61 5.05 -7.62 6.23
CA LEU A 61 5.43 -7.36 7.60
C LEU A 61 5.98 -8.61 8.30
N PHE A 62 5.30 -9.77 8.19
CA PHE A 62 5.82 -11.01 8.78
C PHE A 62 7.11 -11.48 8.12
N ASN A 63 7.25 -11.33 6.81
CA ASN A 63 8.49 -11.62 6.10
C ASN A 63 9.68 -10.83 6.71
N ILE A 64 9.56 -9.50 6.82
CA ILE A 64 10.68 -8.70 7.33
C ILE A 64 10.95 -8.98 8.81
N LEU A 65 9.90 -9.18 9.62
CA LEU A 65 10.05 -9.46 11.05
C LEU A 65 10.81 -10.78 11.29
N LEU A 66 10.55 -11.81 10.47
CA LEU A 66 11.21 -13.11 10.57
C LEU A 66 12.66 -13.09 10.08
N ILE A 67 12.98 -12.32 9.04
CA ILE A 67 14.35 -12.25 8.48
C ILE A 67 15.28 -11.35 9.31
N SER A 68 14.73 -10.45 10.13
CA SER A 68 15.49 -9.43 10.84
C SER A 68 16.23 -9.90 12.11
N ASN A 69 16.51 -11.19 12.27
CA ASN A 69 17.13 -11.73 13.50
C ASN A 69 18.48 -11.07 13.83
N ASN A 70 19.32 -10.83 12.82
CA ASN A 70 20.61 -10.15 12.99
C ASN A 70 20.45 -8.73 13.55
N ILE A 71 19.38 -8.03 13.15
CA ILE A 71 19.09 -6.67 13.64
C ILE A 71 18.73 -6.72 15.14
N TYR A 72 17.89 -7.67 15.56
CA TYR A 72 17.49 -7.81 16.95
C TYR A 72 18.68 -8.12 17.86
N GLU A 73 19.57 -9.02 17.44
CA GLU A 73 20.78 -9.36 18.20
C GLU A 73 21.75 -8.17 18.28
N CYS A 74 22.03 -7.51 17.16
CA CYS A 74 22.97 -6.38 17.12
C CYS A 74 22.45 -5.14 17.84
N CYS A 75 21.14 -4.91 17.88
CA CYS A 75 20.53 -3.78 18.60
C CYS A 75 20.73 -3.85 20.12
N SER A 76 21.06 -5.02 20.69
CA SER A 76 21.36 -5.15 22.12
C SER A 76 22.71 -4.53 22.52
N ILE A 77 23.63 -4.37 21.56
CA ILE A 77 24.99 -3.87 21.77
C ILE A 77 25.28 -2.54 21.08
N LEU A 78 24.53 -2.20 20.03
CA LEU A 78 24.70 -0.94 19.28
C LEU A 78 24.11 0.25 20.04
N SER A 79 24.71 1.43 19.84
CA SER A 79 24.11 2.70 20.29
C SER A 79 22.74 2.91 19.63
N GLY A 80 21.81 3.58 20.34
CA GLY A 80 20.43 3.76 19.88
C GLY A 80 20.27 4.35 18.47
N GLY A 81 21.13 5.29 18.08
CA GLY A 81 21.10 5.87 16.72
C GLY A 81 21.44 4.86 15.62
N LYS A 82 22.41 3.97 15.86
CA LYS A 82 22.78 2.91 14.92
C LYS A 82 21.71 1.82 14.84
N CYS A 83 21.14 1.43 15.98
CA CYS A 83 20.02 0.50 16.01
C CYS A 83 18.77 1.06 15.29
N PHE A 84 18.48 2.36 15.45
CA PHE A 84 17.39 3.02 14.72
C PHE A 84 17.60 2.95 13.21
N ALA A 85 18.81 3.26 12.73
CA ALA A 85 19.14 3.19 11.32
C ALA A 85 19.02 1.75 10.76
N ALA A 86 19.51 0.75 11.50
CA ALA A 86 19.36 -0.66 11.15
C ALA A 86 17.87 -1.07 11.06
N SER A 87 17.06 -0.63 12.03
CA SER A 87 15.63 -0.96 12.14
C SER A 87 14.72 -0.20 11.18
N LEU A 88 15.25 0.76 10.41
CA LEU A 88 14.43 1.70 9.62
C LEU A 88 13.51 1.01 8.59
N ALA A 89 13.93 -0.10 7.95
CA ALA A 89 13.02 -0.86 7.08
C ALA A 89 11.84 -1.49 7.85
N ILE A 90 12.10 -2.07 9.02
CA ILE A 90 11.05 -2.66 9.87
C ILE A 90 10.04 -1.56 10.25
N ILE A 91 10.55 -0.39 10.66
CA ILE A 91 9.74 0.77 11.03
C ILE A 91 8.91 1.26 9.84
N GLN A 92 9.50 1.41 8.65
CA GLN A 92 8.77 1.82 7.44
C GLN A 92 7.63 0.86 7.09
N ILE A 93 7.91 -0.44 7.08
CA ILE A 93 6.93 -1.49 6.72
C ILE A 93 5.80 -1.54 7.75
N PHE A 94 6.13 -1.36 9.03
CA PHE A 94 5.15 -1.26 10.10
C PHE A 94 4.25 -0.03 9.94
N ILE A 95 4.83 1.16 9.71
CA ILE A 95 4.08 2.40 9.48
C ILE A 95 3.15 2.25 8.26
N GLN A 96 3.66 1.70 7.15
CA GLN A 96 2.89 1.40 5.95
C GLN A 96 1.70 0.49 6.26
N SER A 97 1.95 -0.61 6.98
CA SER A 97 0.91 -1.60 7.36
C SER A 97 -0.18 -0.97 8.22
N VAL A 98 0.22 -0.16 9.21
CA VAL A 98 -0.72 0.57 10.07
C VAL A 98 -1.52 1.60 9.26
N ALA A 99 -0.87 2.39 8.41
CA ALA A 99 -1.52 3.40 7.59
C ALA A 99 -2.55 2.77 6.61
N ALA A 100 -2.23 1.62 6.04
CA ALA A 100 -3.14 0.84 5.21
C ALA A 100 -4.33 0.29 6.01
N ALA A 101 -4.09 -0.28 7.19
CA ALA A 101 -5.17 -0.75 8.07
C ALA A 101 -6.11 0.40 8.51
N LEU A 102 -5.56 1.60 8.75
CA LEU A 102 -6.35 2.78 9.10
C LEU A 102 -7.33 3.20 8.01
N ILE A 103 -7.07 2.90 6.73
CA ILE A 103 -8.06 3.12 5.66
C ILE A 103 -9.34 2.32 5.94
N LEU A 104 -9.19 1.02 6.26
CA LEU A 104 -10.32 0.14 6.56
C LEU A 104 -10.99 0.53 7.89
N VAL A 105 -10.21 0.86 8.91
CA VAL A 105 -10.75 1.30 10.21
C VAL A 105 -11.57 2.59 10.04
N PHE A 106 -11.05 3.58 9.32
CA PHE A 106 -11.79 4.81 9.03
C PHE A 106 -13.03 4.53 8.18
N ALA A 107 -12.93 3.66 7.18
CA ALA A 107 -14.11 3.25 6.41
C ALA A 107 -15.18 2.71 7.37
N LEU A 108 -14.88 1.69 8.17
CA LEU A 108 -15.82 1.10 9.13
C LEU A 108 -16.40 2.10 10.13
N ILE A 109 -15.61 3.04 10.64
CA ILE A 109 -16.09 4.03 11.62
C ILE A 109 -17.03 5.05 10.97
N PHE A 110 -16.64 5.61 9.83
CA PHE A 110 -17.37 6.73 9.23
C PHE A 110 -18.59 6.30 8.42
N THR A 111 -18.69 5.02 8.05
CA THR A 111 -19.80 4.46 7.26
C THR A 111 -20.90 3.77 8.08
N ARG A 112 -20.60 3.32 9.29
CA ARG A 112 -21.47 2.45 10.13
C ARG A 112 -22.94 2.84 10.26
N ASN A 113 -23.25 4.13 10.38
CA ASN A 113 -24.60 4.63 10.66
C ASN A 113 -25.10 5.64 9.62
N GLN A 114 -24.57 5.57 8.40
CA GLN A 114 -24.96 6.50 7.34
C GLN A 114 -26.28 6.05 6.71
N ARG A 115 -27.30 6.93 6.73
CA ARG A 115 -28.64 6.61 6.19
C ARG A 115 -28.63 6.29 4.69
N LEU A 116 -27.68 6.85 3.96
CA LEU A 116 -27.56 6.71 2.51
C LEU A 116 -26.75 5.49 2.09
N GLU A 117 -26.14 4.79 3.04
CA GLU A 117 -25.24 3.69 2.74
C GLU A 117 -25.98 2.35 2.76
N PRO A 118 -25.89 1.55 1.68
CA PRO A 118 -26.44 0.21 1.67
C PRO A 118 -25.85 -0.63 2.80
N LYS A 119 -26.72 -1.32 3.55
CA LYS A 119 -26.28 -2.18 4.66
C LYS A 119 -25.36 -3.32 4.20
N GLU A 120 -25.54 -3.76 2.96
CA GLU A 120 -24.75 -4.80 2.31
C GLU A 120 -23.27 -4.37 2.17
N ASP A 121 -23.02 -3.17 1.63
CA ASP A 121 -21.68 -2.60 1.49
C ASP A 121 -20.94 -2.50 2.83
N TYR A 122 -21.64 -2.06 3.88
CA TYR A 122 -21.07 -2.03 5.23
C TYR A 122 -20.75 -3.43 5.78
N PHE A 123 -21.62 -4.41 5.53
CA PHE A 123 -21.42 -5.78 5.96
C PHE A 123 -20.20 -6.41 5.28
N GLU A 124 -20.00 -6.17 3.97
CA GLU A 124 -18.80 -6.60 3.25
C GLU A 124 -17.53 -6.02 3.86
N LEU A 125 -17.51 -4.73 4.20
CA LEU A 125 -16.36 -4.11 4.89
C LEU A 125 -16.09 -4.75 6.26
N VAL A 126 -17.13 -5.09 7.02
CA VAL A 126 -16.97 -5.79 8.30
C VAL A 126 -16.38 -7.19 8.09
N GLN A 127 -16.82 -7.92 7.08
CA GLN A 127 -16.26 -9.23 6.73
C GLN A 127 -14.79 -9.13 6.33
N VAL A 128 -14.43 -8.12 5.52
CA VAL A 128 -13.04 -7.83 5.19
C VAL A 128 -12.22 -7.56 6.45
N GLY A 129 -12.70 -6.70 7.35
CA GLY A 129 -12.01 -6.41 8.63
C GLY A 129 -11.77 -7.65 9.49
N LYS A 130 -12.79 -8.50 9.65
CA LYS A 130 -12.67 -9.78 10.37
C LYS A 130 -11.67 -10.73 9.69
N SER A 131 -11.66 -10.77 8.37
CA SER A 131 -10.77 -11.64 7.59
C SER A 131 -9.32 -11.19 7.71
N CYS A 132 -9.04 -9.89 7.56
CA CYS A 132 -7.72 -9.32 7.77
C CYS A 132 -7.21 -9.54 9.20
N LEU A 133 -8.06 -9.34 10.21
CA LEU A 133 -7.70 -9.58 11.61
C LEU A 133 -7.37 -11.05 11.87
N THR A 134 -8.23 -11.96 11.42
CA THR A 134 -8.03 -13.41 11.57
C THR A 134 -6.73 -13.85 10.90
N PHE A 135 -6.47 -13.40 9.67
CA PHE A 135 -5.24 -13.68 8.93
C PHE A 135 -3.99 -13.19 9.69
N SER A 136 -4.05 -11.96 10.22
CA SER A 136 -2.95 -11.36 10.99
C SER A 136 -2.66 -12.12 12.29
N VAL A 137 -3.71 -12.52 13.02
CA VAL A 137 -3.56 -13.28 14.27
C VAL A 137 -2.97 -14.66 14.01
N ILE A 138 -3.46 -15.39 13.01
CA ILE A 138 -2.95 -16.72 12.65
C ILE A 138 -1.50 -16.63 12.17
N GLY A 139 -1.22 -15.69 11.26
CA GLY A 139 0.13 -15.48 10.73
C GLY A 139 1.12 -15.06 11.83
N GLY A 140 0.70 -14.22 12.77
CA GLY A 140 1.50 -13.81 13.92
C GLY A 140 1.78 -14.97 14.87
N ALA A 141 0.76 -15.75 15.22
CA ALA A 141 0.92 -16.94 16.07
C ALA A 141 1.85 -17.97 15.43
N LEU A 142 1.70 -18.22 14.12
CA LEU A 142 2.60 -19.09 13.35
C LEU A 142 4.04 -18.57 13.37
N SER A 143 4.22 -17.27 13.12
CA SER A 143 5.55 -16.63 13.10
C SER A 143 6.25 -16.73 14.45
N ILE A 144 5.53 -16.46 15.54
CA ILE A 144 6.04 -16.61 16.91
C ILE A 144 6.41 -18.07 17.19
N TYR A 145 5.50 -19.01 16.88
CA TYR A 145 5.75 -20.43 17.10
C TYR A 145 7.00 -20.92 16.37
N ILE A 146 7.14 -20.60 15.08
CA ILE A 146 8.29 -21.01 14.28
C ILE A 146 9.57 -20.36 14.78
N TYR A 147 9.54 -19.09 15.17
CA TYR A 147 10.71 -18.38 15.71
C TYR A 147 11.28 -19.06 16.96
N PHE A 148 10.42 -19.48 17.90
CA PHE A 148 10.89 -20.09 19.16
C PHE A 148 11.10 -21.60 19.09
N PHE A 149 10.26 -22.33 18.36
CA PHE A 149 10.23 -23.80 18.41
C PHE A 149 10.81 -24.47 17.17
N ASN A 150 10.97 -23.75 16.05
CA ASN A 150 11.55 -24.30 14.83
C ASN A 150 12.40 -23.26 14.06
N PRO A 151 13.54 -22.82 14.63
CA PRO A 151 14.36 -21.76 14.04
C PRO A 151 14.86 -22.07 12.61
N SER A 152 15.07 -23.35 12.28
CA SER A 152 15.49 -23.76 10.94
C SER A 152 14.42 -23.52 9.87
N ALA A 153 13.13 -23.47 10.24
CA ALA A 153 12.03 -23.18 9.34
C ALA A 153 11.77 -21.68 9.14
N VAL A 154 12.34 -20.79 9.96
CA VAL A 154 12.11 -19.33 9.92
C VAL A 154 12.36 -18.76 8.51
N GLY A 155 13.49 -19.13 7.90
CA GLY A 155 13.85 -18.66 6.56
C GLY A 155 12.83 -19.06 5.49
N PHE A 156 12.37 -20.32 5.51
CA PHE A 156 11.38 -20.85 4.57
C PHE A 156 10.01 -20.19 4.75
N VAL A 157 9.56 -20.02 5.99
CA VAL A 157 8.27 -19.37 6.29
C VAL A 157 8.30 -17.91 5.89
N ALA A 158 9.40 -17.21 6.16
CA ALA A 158 9.57 -15.83 5.71
C ALA A 158 9.50 -15.73 4.18
N ASP A 159 10.24 -16.57 3.46
CA ASP A 159 10.25 -16.57 1.99
C ASP A 159 8.85 -16.88 1.42
N SER A 160 8.10 -17.77 2.08
CA SER A 160 6.70 -18.07 1.73
C SER A 160 5.78 -16.87 1.92
N PHE A 161 5.92 -16.11 3.01
CA PHE A 161 5.18 -14.86 3.20
C PHE A 161 5.51 -13.81 2.12
N GLY A 162 6.78 -13.69 1.73
CA GLY A 162 7.19 -12.79 0.64
C GLY A 162 6.56 -13.17 -0.71
N ILE A 163 6.55 -14.46 -1.06
CA ILE A 163 5.90 -14.95 -2.28
C ILE A 163 4.39 -14.70 -2.21
N LEU A 164 3.75 -15.10 -1.12
CA LEU A 164 2.30 -14.92 -0.93
C LEU A 164 1.92 -13.45 -1.00
N GLY A 165 2.68 -12.55 -0.35
CA GLY A 165 2.46 -11.11 -0.42
C GLY A 165 2.52 -10.57 -1.85
N SER A 166 3.48 -11.06 -2.66
CA SER A 166 3.63 -10.68 -4.07
C SER A 166 2.46 -11.18 -4.93
N ILE A 167 2.00 -12.42 -4.70
CA ILE A 167 0.83 -12.99 -5.39
C ILE A 167 -0.44 -12.23 -5.03
N LEU A 168 -0.67 -11.94 -3.75
CA LEU A 168 -1.82 -11.17 -3.28
C LEU A 168 -1.83 -9.76 -3.88
N ALA A 169 -0.66 -9.09 -3.93
CA ALA A 169 -0.52 -7.81 -4.61
C ALA A 169 -0.86 -7.92 -6.10
N ALA A 170 -0.41 -8.98 -6.78
CA ALA A 170 -0.75 -9.20 -8.18
C ALA A 170 -2.27 -9.34 -8.39
N ILE A 171 -2.91 -10.22 -7.63
CA ILE A 171 -4.36 -10.44 -7.67
C ILE A 171 -5.12 -9.17 -7.26
N GLN A 172 -4.56 -8.32 -6.41
CA GLN A 172 -5.18 -7.06 -6.03
C GLN A 172 -5.31 -6.10 -7.21
N TYR A 173 -4.26 -5.97 -8.02
CA TYR A 173 -4.22 -4.97 -9.09
C TYR A 173 -4.87 -5.45 -10.40
N PHE A 174 -4.84 -6.74 -10.73
CA PHE A 174 -5.39 -7.23 -12.01
C PHE A 174 -6.89 -6.91 -12.22
N PRO A 175 -7.80 -7.25 -11.29
CA PRO A 175 -9.22 -6.91 -11.42
C PRO A 175 -9.43 -5.41 -11.51
N GLN A 176 -8.67 -4.63 -10.75
CA GLN A 176 -8.79 -3.17 -10.75
C GLN A 176 -8.34 -2.55 -12.08
N ILE A 177 -7.27 -3.06 -12.68
CA ILE A 177 -6.83 -2.66 -14.02
C ILE A 177 -7.92 -3.00 -15.05
N TYR A 178 -8.46 -4.22 -14.99
CA TYR A 178 -9.55 -4.65 -15.87
C TYR A 178 -10.78 -3.73 -15.74
N THR A 179 -11.24 -3.48 -14.52
CA THR A 179 -12.37 -2.59 -14.25
C THR A 179 -12.09 -1.18 -14.77
N THR A 180 -10.90 -0.63 -14.53
CA THR A 180 -10.53 0.71 -14.99
C THR A 180 -10.54 0.82 -16.52
N LEU A 181 -10.09 -0.23 -17.21
CA LEU A 181 -10.18 -0.32 -18.68
C LEU A 181 -11.63 -0.39 -19.17
N HIS A 182 -12.49 -1.11 -18.45
CA HIS A 182 -13.90 -1.30 -18.81
C HIS A 182 -14.74 -0.03 -18.56
N ILE A 183 -14.62 0.58 -17.38
CA ILE A 183 -15.41 1.78 -17.01
C ILE A 183 -14.80 3.09 -17.53
N GLN A 184 -13.55 3.06 -18.00
CA GLN A 184 -12.82 4.23 -18.53
C GLN A 184 -12.74 5.40 -17.53
N HIS A 185 -12.60 5.08 -16.24
CA HIS A 185 -12.49 6.03 -15.13
C HIS A 185 -11.69 5.40 -13.99
N ALA A 186 -10.96 6.21 -13.20
CA ALA A 186 -10.17 5.73 -12.06
C ALA A 186 -11.00 5.20 -10.87
N GLY A 187 -12.33 5.25 -10.97
CA GLY A 187 -13.25 4.94 -9.86
C GLY A 187 -12.95 5.73 -8.58
N SER A 188 -12.74 5.01 -7.49
CA SER A 188 -12.50 5.55 -6.15
C SER A 188 -11.04 5.81 -5.80
N LEU A 189 -10.12 5.29 -6.60
CA LEU A 189 -8.71 5.38 -6.31
C LEU A 189 -8.25 6.83 -6.30
N SER A 190 -7.39 7.15 -5.35
CA SER A 190 -6.77 8.46 -5.27
C SER A 190 -5.60 8.51 -6.25
N ILE A 191 -5.81 9.12 -7.43
CA ILE A 191 -4.73 9.43 -8.38
C ILE A 191 -3.57 10.16 -7.66
N PRO A 192 -3.80 11.18 -6.79
CA PRO A 192 -2.71 11.82 -6.05
C PRO A 192 -1.91 10.87 -5.16
N MET A 193 -2.58 9.95 -4.48
CA MET A 193 -1.92 8.91 -3.67
C MET A 193 -1.05 8.02 -4.55
N MET A 194 -1.60 7.52 -5.67
CA MET A 194 -0.86 6.66 -6.59
C MET A 194 0.35 7.38 -7.21
N CYS A 195 0.22 8.66 -7.57
CA CYS A 195 1.33 9.47 -8.07
C CYS A 195 2.49 9.60 -7.07
N MET A 196 2.21 9.66 -5.77
CA MET A 196 3.27 9.68 -4.74
C MET A 196 3.81 8.27 -4.49
N GLN A 197 2.92 7.28 -4.41
CA GLN A 197 3.29 5.92 -3.99
C GLN A 197 4.00 5.10 -5.07
N THR A 198 3.69 5.28 -6.35
CA THR A 198 4.35 4.53 -7.41
C THR A 198 5.87 4.80 -7.47
N PRO A 199 6.35 6.06 -7.61
CA PRO A 199 7.78 6.34 -7.59
C PRO A 199 8.40 6.02 -6.23
N GLY A 200 7.70 6.33 -5.13
CA GLY A 200 8.15 5.98 -3.79
C GLY A 200 8.31 4.47 -3.58
N GLY A 201 7.41 3.65 -4.13
CA GLY A 201 7.43 2.20 -4.03
C GLY A 201 8.60 1.57 -4.79
N PHE A 202 8.94 2.10 -5.97
CA PHE A 202 10.16 1.68 -6.67
C PHE A 202 11.42 2.06 -5.88
N ALA A 203 11.51 3.30 -5.41
CA ALA A 203 12.63 3.76 -4.59
C ALA A 203 12.75 2.97 -3.28
N TRP A 204 11.62 2.60 -2.67
CA TRP A 204 11.57 1.81 -1.45
C TRP A 204 11.99 0.37 -1.67
N SER A 205 11.49 -0.28 -2.72
CA SER A 205 11.93 -1.62 -3.10
C SER A 205 13.44 -1.65 -3.40
N PHE A 206 13.95 -0.65 -4.12
CA PHE A 206 15.38 -0.50 -4.36
C PHE A 206 16.17 -0.28 -3.06
N SER A 207 15.67 0.58 -2.16
CA SER A 207 16.30 0.83 -0.86
C SER A 207 16.39 -0.44 0.00
N LEU A 208 15.37 -1.29 -0.05
CA LEU A 208 15.37 -2.60 0.60
C LEU A 208 16.34 -3.58 -0.07
N ALA A 209 16.39 -3.62 -1.41
CA ALA A 209 17.31 -4.48 -2.15
C ALA A 209 18.78 -4.12 -1.95
N MET A 210 19.08 -2.84 -1.69
CA MET A 210 20.44 -2.35 -1.41
C MET A 210 20.88 -2.54 0.04
N ARG A 211 19.99 -2.97 0.94
CA ARG A 211 20.37 -3.24 2.33
C ARG A 211 21.14 -4.55 2.42
N GLU A 212 22.22 -4.53 3.18
CA GLU A 212 23.03 -5.72 3.46
C GLU A 212 22.22 -6.79 4.20
N GLY A 213 22.44 -8.05 3.84
CA GLY A 213 21.75 -9.19 4.46
C GLY A 213 20.27 -9.35 4.08
N THR A 214 19.77 -8.59 3.10
CA THR A 214 18.38 -8.72 2.64
C THR A 214 18.17 -9.87 1.66
N LYS A 215 16.97 -10.45 1.70
CA LYS A 215 16.53 -11.47 0.75
C LYS A 215 15.60 -10.86 -0.29
N TRP A 216 15.57 -11.46 -1.49
CA TRP A 216 14.63 -11.09 -2.56
C TRP A 216 13.17 -11.10 -2.10
N SER A 217 12.80 -12.03 -1.22
CA SER A 217 11.45 -12.15 -0.66
C SER A 217 11.01 -10.92 0.14
N SER A 218 11.95 -10.10 0.62
CA SER A 218 11.67 -8.91 1.43
C SER A 218 11.39 -7.65 0.63
N TRP A 219 11.83 -7.56 -0.63
CA TRP A 219 11.61 -6.39 -1.47
C TRP A 219 10.69 -6.65 -2.68
N MET A 220 10.53 -7.93 -3.07
CA MET A 220 9.69 -8.34 -4.20
C MET A 220 8.22 -7.89 -4.10
N PRO A 221 7.53 -8.03 -2.94
CA PRO A 221 6.13 -7.60 -2.84
C PRO A 221 5.94 -6.12 -3.19
N TYR A 222 6.86 -5.27 -2.74
CA TYR A 222 6.83 -3.83 -2.99
C TYR A 222 7.12 -3.49 -4.44
N PHE A 223 8.07 -4.20 -5.07
CA PHE A 223 8.33 -4.06 -6.51
C PHE A 223 7.10 -4.41 -7.33
N THR A 224 6.50 -5.58 -7.07
CA THR A 224 5.30 -6.06 -7.76
C THR A 224 4.14 -5.08 -7.60
N ALA A 225 3.91 -4.59 -6.38
CA ALA A 225 2.88 -3.60 -6.10
C ALA A 225 3.14 -2.28 -6.85
N ALA A 226 4.36 -1.73 -6.78
CA ALA A 226 4.71 -0.48 -7.45
C ALA A 226 4.57 -0.58 -8.97
N PHE A 227 4.98 -1.70 -9.56
CA PHE A 227 4.87 -1.95 -10.99
C PHE A 227 3.43 -1.99 -11.47
N LEU A 228 2.59 -2.81 -10.83
CA LEU A 228 1.18 -2.94 -11.21
C LEU A 228 0.38 -1.67 -10.92
N GLN A 229 0.67 -1.00 -9.80
CA GLN A 229 0.10 0.31 -9.50
C GLN A 229 0.51 1.36 -10.53
N GLY A 230 1.74 1.31 -11.04
CA GLY A 230 2.21 2.19 -12.11
C GLY A 230 1.43 2.01 -13.41
N ILE A 231 1.13 0.76 -13.80
CA ILE A 231 0.27 0.46 -14.95
C ILE A 231 -1.13 1.05 -14.74
N LEU A 232 -1.73 0.79 -13.57
CA LEU A 232 -3.04 1.30 -13.21
C LEU A 232 -3.09 2.84 -13.23
N LEU A 233 -2.06 3.49 -12.69
CA LEU A 233 -1.93 4.94 -12.67
C LEU A 233 -1.86 5.51 -14.10
N ALA A 234 -1.06 4.91 -14.98
CA ALA A 234 -0.95 5.35 -16.37
C ALA A 234 -2.30 5.31 -17.09
N ILE A 235 -3.05 4.21 -16.92
CA ILE A 235 -4.39 4.04 -17.50
C ILE A 235 -5.38 5.05 -16.90
N ALA A 236 -5.37 5.23 -15.58
CA ALA A 236 -6.24 6.17 -14.88
C ALA A 236 -6.00 7.61 -15.34
N VAL A 237 -4.74 8.05 -15.42
CA VAL A 237 -4.38 9.40 -15.91
C VAL A 237 -4.79 9.58 -17.37
N TYR A 238 -4.58 8.58 -18.22
CA TYR A 238 -4.99 8.63 -19.62
C TYR A 238 -6.50 8.89 -19.76
N PHE A 239 -7.33 8.11 -19.07
CA PHE A 239 -8.79 8.28 -19.15
C PHE A 239 -9.28 9.58 -18.53
N GLU A 240 -8.70 10.01 -17.41
CA GLU A 240 -9.03 11.29 -16.77
C GLU A 240 -8.78 12.46 -17.72
N LEU A 241 -7.62 12.49 -18.40
CA LEU A 241 -7.29 13.51 -19.38
C LEU A 241 -8.21 13.46 -20.61
N ARG A 242 -8.53 12.25 -21.10
CA ARG A 242 -9.44 12.06 -22.23
C ARG A 242 -10.85 12.57 -21.90
N ASN A 243 -11.38 12.25 -20.72
CA ASN A 243 -12.73 12.63 -20.30
C ASN A 243 -12.82 14.15 -20.08
N LYS A 244 -11.79 14.76 -19.48
CA LYS A 244 -11.71 16.23 -19.36
C LYS A 244 -11.72 16.94 -20.71
N ARG A 245 -10.96 16.43 -21.69
CA ARG A 245 -10.96 16.97 -23.05
C ARG A 245 -12.34 16.88 -23.70
N ARG A 246 -13.00 15.71 -23.61
CA ARG A 246 -14.36 15.51 -24.14
C ARG A 246 -15.39 16.44 -23.49
N ALA A 247 -15.34 16.59 -22.18
CA ALA A 247 -16.25 17.49 -21.46
C ALA A 247 -16.08 18.95 -21.91
N LYS A 248 -14.83 19.40 -22.11
CA LYS A 248 -14.54 20.75 -22.61
C LYS A 248 -15.07 20.97 -24.04
N THR A 249 -14.91 20.00 -24.93
CA THR A 249 -15.46 20.09 -26.29
C THR A 249 -16.99 20.16 -26.29
N ILE A 250 -17.65 19.41 -25.41
CA ILE A 250 -19.11 19.45 -25.26
C ILE A 250 -19.55 20.83 -24.75
N SER A 251 -18.91 21.37 -23.69
CA SER A 251 -19.27 22.70 -23.16
C SER A 251 -19.09 23.82 -24.19
N GLU A 252 -17.99 23.80 -24.96
CA GLU A 252 -17.74 24.77 -26.04
C GLU A 252 -18.81 24.69 -27.15
N SER A 253 -19.26 23.47 -27.49
CA SER A 253 -20.32 23.29 -28.49
C SER A 253 -21.70 23.77 -28.02
N THR A 254 -22.04 23.59 -26.74
CA THR A 254 -23.30 24.06 -26.15
C THR A 254 -23.36 25.58 -26.10
N GLU A 255 -22.28 26.25 -25.66
CA GLU A 255 -22.20 27.72 -25.63
C GLU A 255 -22.31 28.34 -27.05
N THR A 256 -21.77 27.68 -28.07
CA THR A 256 -21.89 28.16 -29.46
C THR A 256 -23.33 28.07 -29.98
N THR A 257 -24.05 27.02 -29.59
CA THR A 257 -25.44 26.78 -30.01
C THR A 257 -26.40 27.76 -29.35
N GLU A 258 -26.21 28.08 -28.07
CA GLU A 258 -27.06 29.01 -27.33
C GLU A 258 -26.87 30.47 -27.76
N ASN A 259 -25.69 30.83 -28.26
CA ASN A 259 -25.37 32.17 -28.75
C ASN A 259 -25.72 32.41 -30.24
N THR A 260 -26.28 31.42 -30.94
CA THR A 260 -26.71 31.59 -32.34
C THR A 260 -28.15 32.11 -32.35
N PRO A 261 -28.44 33.33 -32.88
CA PRO A 261 -29.80 33.86 -32.92
C PRO A 261 -30.69 32.95 -33.77
N LEU A 262 -31.86 32.58 -33.24
CA LEU A 262 -32.93 31.96 -34.02
C LEU A 262 -33.40 32.95 -35.10
N ILE A 263 -32.84 32.83 -36.30
CA ILE A 263 -33.41 33.47 -37.49
C ILE A 263 -34.62 32.61 -37.89
N LEU A 264 -35.77 32.94 -37.31
CA LEU A 264 -37.07 32.42 -37.78
C LEU A 264 -37.38 33.07 -39.15
N PRO A 265 -37.71 32.28 -40.18
CA PRO A 265 -38.10 32.80 -41.49
C PRO A 265 -39.45 33.52 -41.48
#